data_AF-A0A932KQF6-F1
#
_entry.id   AF-A0A932KQF6-F1
#
_cell.length_a   1.000
_cell.length_b   1.000
_cell.length_c   1.000
_cell.angle_alpha   90.00
_cell.angle_beta   90.00
_cell.angle_gamma   90.00
#
_symmetry.space_group_name_H-M   'P 1'
#
loop_
_entity.id
_entity.type
_entity.pdbx_description
1 polymer ?
#
loop_
_entity_poly.entity_id
_entity_poly.type
_entity_poly.pdbx_seq_one_letter_code
_entity_poly.pdbx_strand_id
1 'polypeptide(L)'
;MKYPLIAKNLFSQRRKGLFVINSEEDVKNILLTSHSSRFILQSKIEIEKEFRLVVMGGKVVAIHKEAPRKFVDNKISFDEGESSGGWVEPESVSREMINLSIETSKTLGLDVAGIDACIEKETGKIFIIEVNWGPGLTLDDKISSELPGLLGFIKDSVNK
;
A
#
# COMPACT_ATOMS: atom_id res chain seq x y z
N MET A 1 -10.94 -14.25 19.40
CA MET A 1 -10.36 -13.77 18.12
C MET A 1 -9.39 -14.83 17.63
N LYS A 2 -9.23 -15.04 16.32
CA LYS A 2 -8.26 -16.01 15.78
C LYS A 2 -6.95 -15.28 15.45
N TYR A 3 -5.86 -15.73 16.06
CA TYR A 3 -4.51 -15.28 15.74
C TYR A 3 -3.96 -16.01 14.50
N PRO A 4 -2.96 -15.45 13.78
CA PRO A 4 -2.35 -14.14 14.01
C PRO A 4 -3.16 -12.95 13.44
N LEU A 5 -2.99 -11.78 14.05
CA LEU A 5 -3.60 -10.51 13.64
C LEU A 5 -2.54 -9.47 13.30
N ILE A 6 -2.89 -8.48 12.48
CA ILE A 6 -2.13 -7.26 12.26
C ILE A 6 -2.76 -6.13 13.06
N ALA A 7 -1.96 -5.46 13.89
CA ALA A 7 -2.32 -4.19 14.51
C ALA A 7 -1.68 -3.04 13.75
N LYS A 8 -2.52 -2.09 13.29
CA LYS A 8 -2.08 -0.86 12.64
C LYS A 8 -2.39 0.33 13.52
N ASN A 9 -1.37 1.06 13.95
CA ASN A 9 -1.55 2.32 14.68
C ASN A 9 -2.04 3.42 13.73
N LEU A 10 -3.20 4.01 14.04
CA LEU A 10 -3.87 5.01 13.18
C LEU A 10 -3.08 6.31 12.97
N PHE A 11 -2.19 6.66 13.90
CA PHE A 11 -1.45 7.92 13.86
C PHE A 11 0.01 7.73 13.44
N SER A 12 0.44 6.48 13.24
CA SER A 12 1.78 6.19 12.76
C SER A 12 1.88 6.42 11.25
N GLN A 13 2.97 7.05 10.82
CA GLN A 13 3.29 7.17 9.40
C GLN A 13 4.48 6.30 9.03
N ARG A 14 4.68 6.11 7.72
CA ARG A 14 5.84 5.40 7.15
C ARG A 14 6.02 4.00 7.75
N ARG A 15 4.90 3.29 7.96
CA ARG A 15 4.86 1.87 8.34
C ARG A 15 5.46 1.54 9.74
N LYS A 16 5.80 2.55 10.55
CA LYS A 16 6.41 2.36 11.90
C LYS A 16 5.47 1.79 12.97
N GLY A 17 4.16 1.77 12.74
CA GLY A 17 3.16 1.27 13.69
C GLY A 17 2.41 0.03 13.22
N LEU A 18 3.07 -0.83 12.43
CA LEU A 18 2.54 -2.13 12.02
C LEU A 18 3.12 -3.25 12.88
N PHE A 19 2.23 -3.98 13.55
CA PHE A 19 2.59 -5.05 14.48
C PHE A 19 1.88 -6.36 14.14
N VAL A 20 2.54 -7.48 14.42
CA VAL A 20 1.94 -8.82 14.40
C VAL A 20 1.60 -9.23 15.81
N ILE A 21 0.36 -9.65 16.01
CA ILE A 21 -0.16 -10.15 17.27
C ILE A 21 -0.40 -11.65 17.11
N ASN A 22 0.38 -12.46 17.82
CA ASN A 22 0.25 -13.91 17.85
C ASN A 22 -0.47 -14.41 19.10
N SER A 23 -0.57 -13.56 20.13
CA SER A 23 -1.16 -13.88 21.43
C SER A 23 -1.77 -12.64 22.11
N GLU A 24 -2.53 -12.86 23.19
CA GLU A 24 -3.04 -11.77 24.03
C GLU A 24 -1.91 -10.98 24.71
N GLU A 25 -0.77 -11.63 24.99
CA GLU A 25 0.37 -10.97 25.63
C GLU A 25 1.02 -9.94 24.69
N ASP A 26 1.06 -10.22 23.39
CA ASP A 26 1.53 -9.26 22.38
C ASP A 26 0.68 -7.98 22.38
N VAL A 27 -0.63 -8.09 22.63
CA VAL A 27 -1.53 -6.94 22.73
C VAL A 27 -1.11 -6.04 23.88
N LYS A 28 -0.86 -6.61 25.07
CA LYS A 28 -0.40 -5.85 26.24
C LYS A 28 0.92 -5.15 25.96
N ASN A 29 1.88 -5.86 25.37
CA ASN A 29 3.19 -5.31 25.02
C ASN A 29 3.10 -4.11 24.05
N ILE A 30 2.23 -4.20 23.03
CA ILE A 30 1.99 -3.08 22.10
C ILE A 30 1.35 -1.88 22.82
N LEU A 31 0.37 -2.13 23.69
CA LEU A 31 -0.30 -1.05 24.44
C LEU A 31 0.63 -0.36 25.44
N LEU A 32 1.57 -1.09 26.05
CA LEU A 32 2.55 -0.54 26.99
C LEU A 32 3.65 0.26 26.30
N THR A 33 4.01 -0.09 25.06
CA THR A 33 5.15 0.51 24.34
C THR A 33 4.74 1.60 23.35
N SER A 34 3.46 1.69 22.99
CA SER A 34 2.96 2.68 22.03
C SER A 34 2.46 3.96 22.72
N HIS A 35 2.86 5.11 22.18
CA HIS A 35 2.44 6.42 22.68
C HIS A 35 0.99 6.80 22.28
N SER A 36 0.33 5.95 21.47
CA SER A 36 -1.01 6.16 20.94
C SER A 36 -1.84 4.90 21.17
N SER A 37 -3.06 5.08 21.66
CA SER A 37 -3.95 3.97 22.05
C SER A 37 -4.92 3.49 20.96
N ARG A 38 -4.88 4.05 19.73
CA ARG A 38 -5.84 3.67 18.68
C ARG A 38 -5.22 2.81 17.58
N PHE A 39 -5.75 1.60 17.46
CA PHE A 39 -5.32 0.61 16.49
C PHE A 39 -6.51 0.08 15.69
N ILE A 40 -6.26 -0.25 14.42
CA ILE A 40 -7.11 -1.15 13.65
C ILE A 40 -6.52 -2.55 13.75
N LEU A 41 -7.37 -3.53 14.06
CA LEU A 41 -7.00 -4.94 14.05
C LEU A 41 -7.55 -5.59 12.77
N GLN A 42 -6.68 -6.30 12.07
CA GLN A 42 -7.00 -6.99 10.82
C GLN A 42 -6.51 -8.44 10.90
N SER A 43 -7.19 -9.37 10.24
CA SER A 43 -6.65 -10.73 10.08
C SER A 43 -5.33 -10.67 9.33
N LYS A 44 -4.31 -11.42 9.79
CA LYS A 44 -3.08 -11.57 9.02
C LYS A 44 -3.34 -12.49 7.83
N ILE A 45 -2.96 -12.04 6.64
CA ILE A 45 -2.90 -12.85 5.42
C ILE A 45 -1.45 -13.03 5.00
N GLU A 46 -1.17 -14.11 4.27
CA GLU A 46 0.13 -14.30 3.62
C GLU A 46 0.15 -13.56 2.28
N ILE A 47 1.04 -12.58 2.16
CA ILE A 47 1.14 -11.72 0.97
C ILE A 47 2.22 -12.30 0.04
N GLU A 48 1.86 -12.55 -1.22
CA GLU A 48 2.83 -12.93 -2.26
C GLU A 48 3.54 -11.70 -2.81
N LYS A 49 2.78 -10.69 -3.21
CA LYS A 49 3.27 -9.44 -3.80
C LYS A 49 2.42 -8.27 -3.32
N GLU A 50 3.06 -7.12 -3.14
CA GLU A 50 2.44 -5.87 -2.75
C GLU A 50 2.88 -4.78 -3.73
N PHE A 51 1.94 -3.92 -4.11
CA PHE A 51 2.14 -2.86 -5.08
C PHE A 51 1.46 -1.59 -4.61
N ARG A 52 2.04 -0.44 -4.97
CA ARG A 52 1.38 0.85 -4.98
C ARG A 52 1.02 1.22 -6.41
N LEU A 53 -0.26 1.42 -6.67
CA LEU A 53 -0.77 1.92 -7.94
C LEU A 53 -1.11 3.40 -7.77
N VAL A 54 -0.44 4.26 -8.52
CA VAL A 54 -0.72 5.69 -8.51
C VAL A 54 -1.79 5.97 -9.55
N VAL A 55 -2.96 6.42 -9.09
CA VAL A 55 -4.10 6.76 -9.92
C VAL A 55 -4.19 8.28 -10.03
N MET A 56 -4.32 8.79 -11.26
CA MET A 56 -4.55 10.20 -11.56
C MET A 56 -5.62 10.32 -12.66
N GLY A 57 -6.67 11.11 -12.41
CA GLY A 57 -7.77 11.31 -13.36
C GLY A 57 -8.46 10.02 -13.81
N GLY A 58 -8.55 9.03 -12.92
CA GLY A 58 -9.14 7.72 -13.23
C GLY A 58 -8.28 6.79 -14.07
N LYS A 59 -6.97 7.05 -14.18
CA LYS A 59 -5.99 6.19 -14.86
C LYS A 59 -4.87 5.81 -13.90
N VAL A 60 -4.40 4.56 -13.94
CA VAL A 60 -3.14 4.18 -13.28
C VAL A 60 -2.00 4.74 -14.11
N VAL A 61 -1.21 5.65 -13.54
CA VAL A 61 -0.11 6.33 -14.25
C VAL A 61 1.26 5.77 -13.89
N ALA A 62 1.40 5.13 -12.74
CA ALA A 62 2.64 4.52 -12.29
C ALA A 62 2.36 3.36 -11.32
N ILE A 63 3.26 2.39 -11.29
CA ILE A 63 3.16 1.23 -10.40
C ILE A 63 4.50 0.99 -9.75
N HIS A 64 4.51 0.93 -8.43
CA HIS A 64 5.67 0.57 -7.63
C HIS A 64 5.42 -0.79 -6.99
N LYS A 65 6.29 -1.76 -7.24
CA LYS A 65 6.33 -3.03 -6.51
C LYS A 65 7.04 -2.80 -5.18
N GLU A 66 6.37 -3.15 -4.09
CA GLU A 66 6.96 -3.10 -2.76
C GLU A 66 7.91 -4.26 -2.51
N ALA A 67 8.91 -4.01 -1.68
CA ALA A 67 9.78 -5.06 -1.16
C ALA A 67 8.98 -6.12 -0.38
N PRO A 68 9.42 -7.39 -0.34
CA PRO A 68 8.79 -8.39 0.50
C PRO A 68 8.81 -7.99 1.98
N ARG A 69 7.72 -8.29 2.69
CA ARG A 69 7.63 -8.04 4.13
C ARG A 69 8.53 -9.00 4.91
N LYS A 70 9.17 -8.47 5.95
CA LYS A 70 9.89 -9.20 6.99
C LYS A 70 9.17 -9.01 8.32
N PHE A 71 9.18 -10.07 9.12
CA PHE A 71 8.56 -10.06 10.45
C PHE A 71 9.66 -10.31 11.48
N VAL A 72 9.95 -9.29 12.29
CA VAL A 72 11.02 -9.32 13.30
C VAL A 72 10.47 -8.70 14.57
N ASP A 73 10.58 -9.40 15.70
CA ASP A 73 10.14 -8.92 17.02
C ASP A 73 8.73 -8.31 17.02
N ASN A 74 7.76 -9.05 16.46
CA ASN A 74 6.35 -8.63 16.33
C ASN A 74 6.13 -7.34 15.51
N LYS A 75 7.13 -6.85 14.78
CA LYS A 75 7.02 -5.71 13.87
C LYS A 75 7.12 -6.16 12.42
N ILE A 76 6.49 -5.39 11.55
CA ILE A 76 6.61 -5.57 10.10
C ILE A 76 7.67 -4.60 9.58
N SER A 77 8.69 -5.13 8.92
CA SER A 77 9.67 -4.40 8.13
C SER A 77 9.64 -4.88 6.67
N PHE A 78 10.50 -4.31 5.83
CA PHE A 78 10.60 -4.64 4.41
C PHE A 78 12.04 -5.06 4.11
N ASP A 79 12.20 -6.05 3.24
CA ASP A 79 13.52 -6.50 2.81
C ASP A 79 14.11 -5.51 1.81
N GLU A 80 14.92 -4.53 2.22
CA GLU A 80 15.47 -3.50 1.32
C GLU A 80 16.73 -3.94 0.54
N GLY A 81 16.92 -5.24 0.30
CA GLY A 81 18.01 -5.74 -0.56
C GLY A 81 17.92 -5.18 -1.99
N GLU A 82 19.04 -5.23 -2.73
CA GLU A 82 19.32 -4.53 -4.01
C GLU A 82 18.34 -4.85 -5.18
N SER A 83 17.36 -5.74 -5.01
CA SER A 83 16.36 -6.11 -6.03
C SER A 83 14.96 -6.37 -5.45
N SER A 84 14.67 -5.77 -4.30
CA SER A 84 13.49 -6.12 -3.52
C SER A 84 12.19 -5.44 -3.99
N GLY A 85 12.26 -4.16 -4.38
CA GLY A 85 11.15 -3.38 -4.89
C GLY A 85 11.58 -2.45 -6.02
N GLY A 86 10.63 -1.74 -6.62
CA GLY A 86 10.92 -0.78 -7.68
C GLY A 86 9.73 -0.49 -8.59
N TRP A 87 9.93 0.47 -9.49
CA TRP A 87 8.95 0.85 -10.50
C TRP A 87 8.84 -0.22 -11.58
N VAL A 88 7.60 -0.52 -11.97
CA VAL A 88 7.30 -1.59 -12.93
C VAL A 88 6.27 -1.13 -13.94
N GLU A 89 6.32 -1.75 -15.12
CA GLU A 89 5.35 -1.50 -16.19
C GLU A 89 3.96 -2.05 -15.84
N PRO A 90 2.86 -1.46 -16.36
CA PRO A 90 1.49 -1.92 -16.13
C PRO A 90 1.24 -3.39 -16.42
N GLU A 91 1.95 -3.97 -17.39
CA GLU A 91 1.87 -5.40 -17.75
C GLU A 91 2.34 -6.33 -16.64
N SER A 92 3.05 -5.80 -15.64
CA SER A 92 3.53 -6.54 -14.47
C SER A 92 2.44 -6.85 -13.45
N VAL A 93 1.25 -6.24 -13.58
CA VAL A 93 0.09 -6.46 -12.70
C VAL A 93 -1.14 -6.90 -13.49
N SER A 94 -2.09 -7.54 -12.82
CA SER A 94 -3.32 -7.98 -13.47
C SER A 94 -4.23 -6.79 -13.82
N ARG A 95 -5.01 -6.92 -14.91
CA ARG A 95 -6.06 -5.95 -15.25
C ARG A 95 -7.08 -5.79 -14.13
N GLU A 96 -7.34 -6.86 -13.38
CA GLU A 96 -8.21 -6.84 -12.21
C GLU A 96 -7.69 -5.88 -11.15
N MET A 97 -6.40 -5.90 -10.83
CA MET A 97 -5.79 -4.98 -9.86
C MET A 97 -5.84 -3.53 -10.34
N ILE A 98 -5.55 -3.29 -11.62
CA ILE A 98 -5.64 -1.95 -12.23
C ILE A 98 -7.06 -1.42 -12.11
N ASN A 99 -8.06 -2.21 -12.53
CA ASN A 99 -9.46 -1.81 -12.48
C ASN A 99 -9.93 -1.59 -11.04
N LEU A 100 -9.57 -2.48 -10.12
CA LEU A 100 -9.92 -2.34 -8.71
C LEU A 100 -9.34 -1.06 -8.10
N SER A 101 -8.10 -0.70 -8.43
CA SER A 101 -7.49 0.55 -7.98
C SER A 101 -8.19 1.80 -8.53
N ILE A 102 -8.57 1.79 -9.80
CA ILE A 102 -9.34 2.88 -10.43
C ILE A 102 -10.72 3.00 -9.78
N GLU A 103 -11.44 1.90 -9.60
CA GLU A 103 -12.76 1.91 -8.96
C GLU A 103 -12.68 2.30 -7.49
N THR A 104 -11.59 1.94 -6.80
CA THR A 104 -11.32 2.39 -5.42
C THR A 104 -11.18 3.91 -5.36
N SER A 105 -10.39 4.53 -6.25
CA SER A 105 -10.21 5.98 -6.25
C SER A 105 -11.52 6.71 -6.57
N LYS A 106 -12.29 6.20 -7.55
CA LYS A 106 -13.62 6.74 -7.90
C LYS A 106 -14.61 6.64 -6.75
N THR A 107 -14.67 5.49 -6.09
CA THR A 107 -15.57 5.25 -4.95
C THR A 107 -15.29 6.23 -3.81
N LEU A 108 -14.02 6.60 -3.62
CA LEU A 108 -13.58 7.56 -2.60
C LEU A 108 -13.61 9.02 -3.07
N GLY A 109 -13.97 9.29 -4.33
CA GLY A 109 -13.99 10.65 -4.89
C GLY A 109 -12.59 11.27 -5.02
N LEU A 110 -11.56 10.47 -5.25
CA LEU A 110 -10.16 10.91 -5.35
C LEU A 110 -9.69 10.96 -6.81
N ASP A 111 -9.34 12.15 -7.27
CA ASP A 111 -8.72 12.36 -8.59
C ASP A 111 -7.25 11.97 -8.63
N VAL A 112 -6.56 12.06 -7.48
CA VAL A 112 -5.17 11.63 -7.31
C VAL A 112 -5.11 10.74 -6.07
N ALA A 113 -4.57 9.54 -6.20
CA ALA A 113 -4.45 8.60 -5.07
C ALA A 113 -3.30 7.60 -5.26
N GLY A 114 -2.64 7.23 -4.17
CA GLY A 114 -1.78 6.05 -4.11
C GLY A 114 -2.53 4.88 -3.48
N ILE A 115 -2.83 3.85 -4.26
CA ILE A 115 -3.57 2.66 -3.83
C ILE A 115 -2.57 1.54 -3.51
N ASP A 116 -2.46 1.19 -2.23
CA ASP A 116 -1.62 0.07 -1.80
C ASP A 116 -2.46 -1.20 -1.83
N ALA A 117 -2.09 -2.14 -2.70
CA ALA A 117 -2.79 -3.40 -2.92
C ALA A 117 -1.84 -4.59 -2.81
N CYS A 118 -2.35 -5.74 -2.39
CA CYS A 118 -1.57 -6.98 -2.37
C CYS A 118 -2.32 -8.16 -2.99
N ILE A 119 -1.54 -9.17 -3.34
CA ILE A 119 -2.00 -10.49 -3.77
C ILE A 119 -1.80 -11.45 -2.60
N GLU A 120 -2.87 -12.08 -2.16
CA GLU A 120 -2.81 -13.13 -1.14
C GLU A 120 -2.28 -14.43 -1.75
N LYS A 121 -1.30 -15.05 -1.08
CA LYS A 121 -0.50 -16.15 -1.62
C LYS A 121 -1.29 -17.44 -1.89
N GLU A 122 -2.32 -17.73 -1.09
CA GLU A 122 -3.03 -19.02 -1.17
C GLU A 122 -4.14 -19.00 -2.22
N THR A 123 -4.91 -17.93 -2.29
CA THR A 123 -6.09 -17.82 -3.17
C THR A 123 -5.85 -16.93 -4.39
N GLY A 124 -4.77 -16.15 -4.42
CA GLY A 124 -4.53 -15.14 -5.45
C GLY A 124 -5.44 -13.92 -5.37
N LYS A 125 -6.28 -13.83 -4.33
CA LYS A 125 -7.21 -12.70 -4.15
C LYS A 125 -6.45 -11.39 -3.96
N ILE A 126 -6.99 -10.33 -4.56
CA ILE A 126 -6.45 -8.99 -4.44
C ILE A 126 -7.15 -8.26 -3.29
N PHE A 127 -6.36 -7.65 -2.42
CA PHE A 127 -6.86 -6.82 -1.32
C PHE A 127 -6.29 -5.40 -1.42
N ILE A 128 -7.15 -4.40 -1.18
CA ILE A 128 -6.72 -3.04 -0.93
C ILE A 128 -6.32 -2.92 0.55
N ILE A 129 -5.09 -2.49 0.80
CA ILE A 129 -4.49 -2.38 2.13
C ILE A 129 -4.69 -0.97 2.69
N GLU A 130 -4.45 0.04 1.85
CA GLU A 130 -4.44 1.46 2.21
C GLU A 130 -4.68 2.32 0.97
N VAL A 131 -5.31 3.47 1.16
CA VAL A 131 -5.49 4.49 0.13
C VAL A 131 -4.91 5.80 0.63
N ASN A 132 -3.93 6.32 -0.10
CA ASN A 132 -3.26 7.58 0.19
C ASN A 132 -3.86 8.69 -0.67
N TRP A 133 -4.57 9.66 -0.07
CA TRP A 133 -5.11 10.84 -0.77
C TRP A 133 -3.99 11.65 -1.44
N GLY A 134 -2.88 11.89 -0.75
CA GLY A 134 -1.73 12.61 -1.30
C GLY A 134 -0.52 11.68 -1.41
N PRO A 135 -0.39 10.86 -2.46
CA PRO A 135 0.81 10.06 -2.64
C PRO A 135 2.02 10.99 -2.80
N GLY A 136 3.12 10.67 -2.12
CA GLY A 136 4.41 11.29 -2.43
C GLY A 136 4.84 10.90 -3.83
N LEU A 137 5.44 11.83 -4.57
CA LEU A 137 5.87 11.63 -5.95
C LEU A 137 7.37 11.46 -6.05
N THR A 138 7.80 10.55 -6.92
CA THR A 138 9.19 10.45 -7.36
C THR A 138 9.43 11.44 -8.48
N LEU A 139 10.37 12.36 -8.30
CA LEU A 139 10.63 13.45 -9.25
C LEU A 139 11.56 13.07 -10.41
N ASP A 140 12.20 11.91 -10.36
CA ASP A 140 13.04 11.42 -11.45
C ASP A 140 12.18 10.66 -12.46
N ASP A 141 11.93 11.28 -13.62
CA ASP A 141 11.09 10.76 -14.69
C ASP A 141 11.72 9.57 -15.44
N LYS A 142 13.02 9.30 -15.23
CA LYS A 142 13.69 8.10 -15.74
C LYS A 142 13.41 6.87 -14.86
N ILE A 143 12.98 7.11 -13.63
CA ILE A 143 12.71 6.06 -12.64
C ILE A 143 11.20 5.82 -12.51
N SER A 144 10.40 6.88 -12.59
CA SER A 144 8.95 6.82 -12.36
C SER A 144 8.17 7.61 -13.41
N SER A 145 7.04 7.06 -13.85
CA SER A 145 6.10 7.71 -14.77
C SER A 145 5.12 8.68 -14.07
N GLU A 146 5.28 8.90 -12.76
CA GLU A 146 4.39 9.75 -11.97
C GLU A 146 4.33 11.21 -12.45
N LEU A 147 5.47 11.84 -12.75
CA LEU A 147 5.51 13.22 -13.23
C LEU A 147 4.86 13.39 -14.62
N PRO A 148 5.19 12.57 -15.63
CA PRO A 148 4.46 12.56 -16.90
C PRO A 148 2.95 12.33 -16.72
N GLY A 149 2.58 11.40 -15.83
CA GLY A 149 1.18 11.12 -15.48
C GLY A 149 0.45 12.33 -14.92
N LEU A 150 1.08 13.03 -13.97
CA LEU A 150 0.54 14.25 -13.36
C LEU A 150 0.39 15.37 -14.39
N LEU A 151 1.38 15.57 -15.25
CA LEU A 151 1.32 16.55 -16.32
C LEU A 151 0.16 16.26 -17.29
N GLY A 152 -0.03 14.99 -17.66
CA GLY A 152 -1.16 14.54 -18.47
C GLY A 152 -2.49 14.85 -17.80
N PHE A 153 -2.64 14.49 -16.53
CA PHE A 153 -3.84 14.78 -15.73
C PHE A 153 -4.16 16.28 -15.66
N ILE A 154 -3.16 17.14 -15.38
CA ILE A 154 -3.37 18.59 -15.30
C ILE A 154 -3.82 19.14 -16.66
N LYS A 155 -3.18 18.72 -17.76
CA LYS A 155 -3.60 19.13 -19.12
C LYS A 155 -5.03 18.69 -19.43
N ASP A 156 -5.39 17.46 -19.09
CA ASP A 156 -6.75 16.94 -19.29
C ASP A 156 -7.78 17.68 -18.43
N SER A 157 -7.36 18.24 -17.28
CA SER A 157 -8.26 18.95 -16.35
C SER A 157 -8.45 20.43 -16.69
N VAL A 158 -7.42 21.09 -17.23
CA VAL A 158 -7.47 22.51 -17.63
C VAL A 158 -8.20 22.70 -18.96
N ASN A 159 -8.21 21.69 -19.83
CA ASN A 159 -8.85 21.75 -21.15
C ASN A 159 -10.30 21.23 -21.16
N LYS A 160 -10.90 20.96 -19.99
CA LYS A 160 -12.34 20.67 -19.84
C LYS A 160 -13.12 21.94 -19.62
#